data_AF-A0AAW5XDE7-F1
#
_entry.id   AF-A0AAW5XDE7-F1
#
_cell.length_a   1.000
_cell.length_b   1.000
_cell.length_c   1.000
_cell.angle_alpha   90.00
_cell.angle_beta   90.00
_cell.angle_gamma   90.00
#
_symmetry.space_group_name_H-M   'P 1'
#
loop_
_entity.id
_entity.type
_entity.pdbx_description
1 polymer ?
#
loop_
_entity_poly.entity_id
_entity_poly.type
_entity_poly.pdbx_seq_one_letter_code
_entity_poly.pdbx_strand_id
1 'polypeptide(L)'
;MEYEYDDSVHLHLDYFGTECDLESIAYKRKNEDVWDVYFNFGAYGLQKDGIETGKFMDEYAGYYVFSVHARDLSWELGSAQFEEWVLKNHIVEKSLQK
;
A
#
# COMPACT_ATOMS: atom_id res chain seq x y z
N MET A 1 7.44 11.59 12.87
CA MET A 1 6.88 10.92 14.06
C MET A 1 6.83 9.45 13.73
N GLU A 2 7.33 8.60 14.61
CA GLU A 2 7.11 7.15 14.48
C GLU A 2 5.74 6.87 15.09
N TYR A 3 4.82 6.34 14.28
CA TYR A 3 3.50 5.93 14.76
C TYR A 3 3.61 4.53 15.35
N GLU A 4 2.82 4.25 16.39
CA GLU A 4 2.64 2.89 16.86
C GLU A 4 1.45 2.24 16.15
N TYR A 5 1.66 1.04 15.61
CA TYR A 5 0.64 0.26 14.94
C TYR A 5 0.03 -0.79 15.87
N ASP A 6 -1.25 -1.09 15.66
CA ASP A 6 -1.92 -2.18 16.36
C ASP A 6 -1.48 -3.51 15.75
N ASP A 7 -0.58 -4.21 16.44
CA ASP A 7 -0.01 -5.48 15.98
C ASP A 7 -1.05 -6.61 15.80
N SER A 8 -2.28 -6.42 16.29
CA SER A 8 -3.36 -7.40 16.14
C SER A 8 -4.15 -7.25 14.85
N VAL A 9 -3.99 -6.15 14.11
CA VAL A 9 -4.78 -5.87 12.91
C VAL A 9 -3.96 -5.25 11.78
N HIS A 10 -4.09 -5.85 10.61
CA HIS A 10 -3.67 -5.29 9.33
C HIS A 10 -4.66 -5.74 8.27
N LEU A 11 -4.64 -5.08 7.13
CA LEU A 11 -5.51 -5.39 6.01
C LEU A 11 -4.70 -5.43 4.71
N HIS A 12 -4.82 -6.53 3.98
CA HIS A 12 -4.30 -6.62 2.62
C HIS A 12 -5.27 -5.90 1.68
N LEU A 13 -4.74 -5.02 0.83
CA LEU A 13 -5.50 -4.26 -0.16
C LEU A 13 -5.03 -4.65 -1.55
N ASP A 14 -5.98 -5.02 -2.39
CA ASP A 14 -5.70 -5.66 -3.66
C ASP A 14 -6.01 -4.73 -4.84
N TYR A 15 -5.20 -4.85 -5.87
CA TYR A 15 -5.51 -4.38 -7.21
C TYR A 15 -5.58 -5.60 -8.13
N PHE A 16 -6.74 -5.83 -8.75
CA PHE A 16 -6.95 -6.88 -9.73
C PHE A 16 -6.99 -6.28 -11.13
N GLY A 17 -5.84 -6.28 -11.80
CA GLY A 17 -5.70 -5.84 -13.18
C GLY A 17 -5.77 -7.01 -14.15
N THR A 18 -6.10 -6.74 -15.41
CA THR A 18 -6.02 -7.76 -16.48
C THR A 18 -4.62 -8.26 -16.73
N GLU A 19 -3.60 -7.45 -16.42
CA GLU A 19 -2.20 -7.70 -16.74
C GLU A 19 -1.36 -8.11 -15.52
N CYS A 20 -1.76 -7.65 -14.32
CA CYS A 20 -1.09 -8.00 -13.08
C CYS A 20 -2.03 -7.88 -11.88
N ASP A 21 -1.79 -8.72 -10.89
CA ASP A 21 -2.35 -8.58 -9.55
C ASP A 21 -1.29 -7.98 -8.62
N LEU A 22 -1.69 -7.00 -7.83
CA LEU A 22 -0.83 -6.32 -6.87
C LEU A 22 -1.51 -6.27 -5.50
N GLU A 23 -0.73 -6.38 -4.44
CA GLU A 23 -1.19 -6.35 -3.06
C GLU A 23 -0.34 -5.35 -2.26
N SER A 24 -1.01 -4.60 -1.38
CA SER A 24 -0.39 -3.76 -0.37
C SER A 24 -0.88 -4.13 1.02
N ILE A 25 -0.19 -3.68 2.06
CA ILE A 25 -0.58 -3.92 3.46
C ILE A 25 -0.88 -2.59 4.13
N ALA A 26 -2.06 -2.48 4.72
CA ALA A 26 -2.48 -1.36 5.54
C ALA A 26 -2.38 -1.70 7.03
N TYR A 27 -1.68 -0.88 7.80
CA TYR A 27 -1.54 -1.01 9.25
C TYR A 27 -2.34 0.06 9.98
N LYS A 28 -3.16 -0.33 10.96
CA LYS A 28 -3.94 0.60 11.79
C LYS A 28 -3.05 1.26 12.83
N ARG A 29 -3.07 2.59 12.91
CA ARG A 29 -2.43 3.32 14.01
C ARG A 29 -3.21 3.08 15.31
N LYS A 30 -2.54 2.81 16.43
CA LYS A 30 -3.20 2.45 17.71
C LYS A 30 -4.16 3.51 18.24
N ASN A 31 -3.82 4.78 18.08
CA ASN A 31 -4.50 5.91 18.73
C ASN A 31 -5.19 6.86 17.76
N GLU A 32 -5.31 6.49 16.48
CA GLU A 32 -5.87 7.34 15.43
C GLU A 32 -6.76 6.52 14.50
N ASP A 33 -7.80 7.14 13.98
CA ASP A 33 -8.65 6.58 12.91
C ASP A 33 -7.93 6.69 11.56
N VAL A 34 -6.73 6.11 11.47
CA VAL A 34 -5.82 6.19 10.33
C VAL A 34 -5.17 4.83 10.08
N TRP A 35 -5.11 4.47 8.81
CA TRP A 35 -4.41 3.30 8.30
C TRP A 35 -3.30 3.74 7.35
N ASP A 36 -2.07 3.35 7.62
CA ASP A 36 -0.95 3.61 6.74
C ASP A 36 -0.75 2.44 5.78
N VAL A 37 -0.71 2.72 4.49
CA VAL A 37 -0.58 1.72 3.42
C VAL A 37 0.87 1.64 2.99
N TYR A 38 1.36 0.40 2.89
CA TYR A 38 2.71 0.06 2.49
C TYR A 38 2.71 -0.86 1.27
N PHE A 39 3.60 -0.59 0.34
CA PHE A 39 3.74 -1.38 -0.88
C PHE A 39 5.16 -1.89 -1.08
N ASN A 40 5.25 -3.19 -1.39
CA ASN A 40 6.51 -3.88 -1.60
C ASN A 40 6.83 -3.99 -3.09
N PHE A 41 7.47 -2.96 -3.64
CA PHE A 41 7.93 -2.96 -5.03
C PHE A 41 8.80 -4.18 -5.38
N GLY A 42 9.67 -4.59 -4.44
CA GLY A 42 10.61 -5.70 -4.63
C GLY A 42 9.93 -7.05 -4.82
N ALA A 43 8.83 -7.31 -4.10
CA ALA A 43 8.01 -8.52 -4.27
C ALA A 43 7.50 -8.69 -5.71
N TYR A 44 7.34 -7.58 -6.43
CA TYR A 44 6.91 -7.56 -7.82
C TYR A 44 8.06 -7.30 -8.80
N GLY A 45 9.33 -7.23 -8.37
CA GLY A 45 10.44 -6.88 -9.26
C GLY A 45 10.37 -5.46 -9.84
N LEU A 46 9.66 -4.55 -9.15
CA LEU A 46 9.50 -3.16 -9.55
C LEU A 46 10.58 -2.29 -8.91
N GLN A 47 11.01 -1.27 -9.64
CA GLN A 47 11.77 -0.16 -9.08
C GLN A 47 10.83 0.98 -8.69
N LYS A 48 11.10 1.64 -7.55
CA LYS A 48 10.29 2.75 -7.03
C LYS A 48 10.61 4.11 -7.67
N ASP A 49 11.40 4.14 -8.75
CA ASP A 49 11.91 5.38 -9.33
C ASP A 49 10.79 6.27 -9.88
N GLY A 50 10.81 7.53 -9.45
CA GLY A 50 9.80 8.53 -9.78
C GLY A 50 8.50 8.44 -8.97
N ILE A 51 8.43 7.57 -7.97
CA ILE A 51 7.26 7.41 -7.11
C ILE A 51 7.57 8.03 -5.74
N GLU A 52 6.68 8.89 -5.26
CA GLU A 52 6.79 9.47 -3.92
C GLU A 52 6.47 8.39 -2.88
N THR A 53 7.42 8.11 -1.99
CA THR A 53 7.29 7.10 -0.94
C THR A 53 7.82 7.64 0.38
N GLY A 54 7.25 7.18 1.48
CA GLY A 54 7.72 7.48 2.83
C GLY A 54 8.78 6.49 3.33
N LYS A 55 8.80 6.31 4.66
CA LYS A 55 9.75 5.41 5.35
C LYS A 55 9.51 3.95 4.92
N PHE A 56 10.60 3.21 4.78
CA PHE A 56 10.59 1.75 4.67
C PHE A 56 10.20 1.14 6.01
N MET A 57 9.23 0.21 5.99
CA MET A 57 8.83 -0.57 7.16
C MET A 57 9.76 -1.77 7.33
N ASP A 58 9.63 -2.75 6.44
CA ASP A 58 10.39 -4.00 6.43
C ASP A 58 10.31 -4.68 5.04
N GLU A 59 10.97 -5.82 4.90
CA GLU A 59 11.05 -6.59 3.65
C GLU A 59 9.72 -7.21 3.21
N TYR A 60 8.72 -7.27 4.08
CA TYR A 60 7.40 -7.81 3.77
C TYR A 60 6.47 -6.71 3.25
N ALA A 61 6.31 -5.63 4.02
CA ALA A 61 5.39 -4.54 3.70
C ALA A 61 5.97 -3.52 2.71
N GLY A 62 7.29 -3.28 2.75
CA GLY A 62 7.96 -2.33 1.87
C GLY A 62 7.85 -0.88 2.34
N TYR A 63 7.50 0.02 1.42
CA TYR A 63 7.55 1.47 1.66
C TYR A 63 6.16 2.06 1.88
N TYR A 64 6.05 3.04 2.78
CA TYR A 64 4.83 3.84 2.93
C TYR A 64 4.47 4.52 1.60
N VAL A 65 3.19 4.47 1.23
CA VAL A 65 2.68 5.07 -0.03
C VAL A 65 1.57 6.10 0.19
N PHE A 66 0.64 5.87 1.13
CA PHE A 66 -0.40 6.83 1.51
C PHE A 66 -1.06 6.40 2.83
N SER A 67 -2.00 7.23 3.32
CA SER A 67 -2.83 6.89 4.49
C SER A 67 -4.31 7.00 4.15
N VAL A 68 -5.12 6.17 4.79
CA VAL A 68 -6.58 6.22 4.74
C VAL A 68 -7.11 6.66 6.11
N HIS A 69 -7.98 7.67 6.13
CA HIS A 69 -8.66 8.12 7.34
C HIS A 69 -9.95 7.33 7.53
N ALA A 70 -9.92 6.31 8.37
CA ALA A 70 -11.06 5.47 8.71
C ALA A 70 -10.86 4.83 10.09
N ARG A 71 -11.91 4.84 10.92
CA ARG A 71 -11.91 4.10 12.18
C ARG A 71 -11.77 2.61 11.92
N ASP A 72 -12.64 2.07 11.07
CA ASP A 72 -12.62 0.68 10.62
C ASP A 72 -12.56 0.70 9.09
N LEU A 73 -11.40 0.30 8.54
CA LEU A 73 -11.19 0.25 7.11
C LEU A 73 -11.76 -1.05 6.55
N SER A 74 -12.69 -0.96 5.60
CA SER A 74 -13.14 -2.13 4.85
C SER A 74 -12.18 -2.43 3.70
N TRP A 75 -12.15 -3.70 3.31
CA TRP A 75 -11.38 -4.14 2.14
C TRP A 75 -11.79 -3.39 0.88
N GLU A 76 -13.09 -3.20 0.62
CA GLU A 76 -13.58 -2.53 -0.59
C GLU A 76 -13.10 -1.07 -0.67
N LEU A 77 -13.18 -0.32 0.45
CA LEU A 77 -12.77 1.07 0.49
C LEU A 77 -11.24 1.22 0.40
N GLY A 78 -10.50 0.34 1.05
CA GLY A 78 -9.04 0.34 1.01
C GLY A 78 -8.52 -0.04 -0.37
N SER A 79 -9.03 -1.13 -0.94
CA SER A 79 -8.63 -1.62 -2.27
C SER A 79 -8.96 -0.62 -3.37
N ALA A 80 -10.10 0.08 -3.30
CA ALA A 80 -10.42 1.15 -4.23
C ALA A 80 -9.40 2.31 -4.18
N GLN A 81 -8.98 2.75 -2.99
CA GLN A 81 -7.96 3.79 -2.86
C GLN A 81 -6.56 3.30 -3.29
N PHE A 82 -6.26 2.03 -3.03
CA PHE A 82 -5.03 1.43 -3.51
C PHE A 82 -5.00 1.35 -5.05
N GLU A 83 -6.09 0.96 -5.69
CA GLU A 83 -6.26 1.00 -7.14
C GLU A 83 -6.03 2.41 -7.71
N GLU A 84 -6.63 3.44 -7.10
CA GLU A 84 -6.39 4.83 -7.50
C GLU A 84 -4.91 5.20 -7.42
N TRP A 85 -4.21 4.77 -6.37
CA TRP A 85 -2.78 4.99 -6.22
C TRP A 85 -1.94 4.23 -7.27
N VAL A 86 -2.29 2.97 -7.55
CA VAL A 86 -1.64 2.12 -8.58
C VAL A 86 -1.73 2.78 -9.95
N LEU A 87 -2.92 3.23 -10.34
CA LEU A 87 -3.15 3.86 -11.64
C LEU A 87 -2.47 5.23 -11.73
N LYS A 88 -2.57 6.06 -10.68
CA LYS A 88 -1.94 7.39 -10.65
C LYS A 88 -0.41 7.34 -10.80
N ASN A 89 0.23 6.30 -10.27
CA ASN A 89 1.68 6.16 -10.29
C ASN A 89 2.20 5.29 -11.45
N HIS A 90 1.33 4.91 -12.39
CA HIS A 90 1.65 4.08 -13.55
C HIS A 90 2.35 2.76 -13.17
N ILE A 91 1.89 2.13 -12.08
CA ILE A 91 2.53 0.91 -11.55
C ILE A 91 2.33 -0.26 -12.50
N VAL A 92 1.15 -0.36 -13.14
CA VAL A 92 0.83 -1.42 -14.10
C VAL A 92 1.78 -1.35 -15.30
N GLU A 93 1.98 -0.17 -15.88
CA GLU A 93 2.87 -0.01 -17.03
C GLU A 93 4.33 -0.32 -16.67
N LYS A 94 4.79 0.13 -15.49
CA LYS A 94 6.12 -0.24 -14.96
C LYS A 94 6.24 -1.75 -14.77
N SER A 95 5.13 -2.43 -14.48
CA SER A 95 5.12 -3.87 -14.25
C SER A 95 5.28 -4.71 -15.52
N LEU A 96 4.91 -4.15 -16.68
CA LEU A 96 5.07 -4.79 -17.98
C LEU A 96 6.49 -4.61 -18.55
N GLN A 97 7.26 -3.67 -18.02
CA GLN A 97 8.57 -3.27 -18.53
C GLN A 97 9.75 -3.89 -17.76
N LYS A 98 9.47 -4.83 -16.87
CA LYS A 98 10.45 -5.50 -16.00
C LYS A 98 11.49 -6.29 -16.78
#